data_AF-A0A386ZLG4-F1
#
_entry.id   AF-A0A386ZLG4-F1
#
_cell.length_a   1.000
_cell.length_b   1.000
_cell.length_c   1.000
_cell.angle_alpha   90.00
_cell.angle_beta   90.00
_cell.angle_gamma   90.00
#
_symmetry.space_group_name_H-M   'P 1'
#
loop_
_entity.id
_entity.type
_entity.pdbx_description
1 polymer ?
#
loop_
_entity_poly.entity_id
_entity_poly.type
_entity_poly.pdbx_seq_one_letter_code
_entity_poly.pdbx_strand_id
1 'polypeptide(L)'
;MHDRLKVWVEELTGGDSTRAMAVATGIPQATLARHLTQPTPPVETLIEIARAYNANPVEVQVIAGIITEAEAQRAGSGSAIREATTRQLLTELLRRDKEAEETARRKPSRGEVGARLFR
;
A
#
# COMPACT_ATOMS: atom_id res chain seq x y z
N MET A 1 24.35 -2.91 4.57
CA MET A 1 22.91 -3.27 4.57
C MET A 1 22.26 -2.79 5.86
N HIS A 2 22.76 -3.23 7.01
CA HIS A 2 22.32 -2.81 8.35
C HIS A 2 22.13 -1.29 8.50
N ASP A 3 23.13 -0.49 8.10
CA ASP A 3 23.06 0.97 8.25
C ASP A 3 21.93 1.62 7.45
N ARG A 4 21.60 1.09 6.26
CA ARG A 4 20.48 1.63 5.45
C ARG A 4 19.13 1.33 6.08
N LEU A 5 18.96 0.15 6.67
CA LEU A 5 17.73 -0.20 7.38
C LEU A 5 17.56 0.63 8.65
N LYS A 6 18.66 0.87 9.38
CA LYS A 6 18.64 1.71 10.57
C LYS A 6 18.23 3.14 10.24
N VAL A 7 18.87 3.75 9.22
CA VAL A 7 18.51 5.08 8.74
C VAL A 7 17.06 5.12 8.27
N TRP A 8 16.62 4.14 7.48
CA TRP A 8 15.24 4.06 7.02
C TRP A 8 14.23 4.00 8.17
N VAL A 9 14.48 3.17 9.20
CA VAL A 9 13.61 3.12 10.39
C VAL A 9 13.59 4.46 11.10
N GLU A 10 14.75 5.10 11.29
CA GLU A 10 14.85 6.38 12.00
C GLU A 10 14.15 7.52 11.25
N GLU A 11 14.28 7.57 9.92
CA GLU A 11 13.59 8.55 9.06
C GLU A 11 12.09 8.30 9.04
N LEU A 12 11.64 7.05 8.87
CA LEU A 12 10.23 6.69 8.82
C LEU A 12 9.51 7.01 10.12
N THR A 13 10.16 6.76 11.26
CA THR A 13 9.56 6.95 12.58
C THR A 13 9.75 8.37 13.13
N GLY A 14 10.52 9.22 12.44
CA GLY A 14 10.87 10.55 12.93
C GLY A 14 11.68 10.50 14.23
N GLY A 15 12.45 9.44 14.45
CA GLY A 15 13.23 9.23 15.68
C GLY A 15 12.41 8.76 16.88
N ASP A 16 11.20 8.22 16.66
CA ASP A 16 10.35 7.74 17.74
C ASP A 16 11.05 6.67 18.59
N SER A 17 10.80 6.74 19.91
CA SER A 17 11.35 5.77 20.85
C SER A 17 10.86 4.35 20.57
N THR A 18 11.61 3.33 20.97
CA THR A 18 11.18 1.92 20.91
C THR A 18 9.83 1.70 21.59
N ARG A 19 9.51 2.47 22.65
CA ARG A 19 8.22 2.42 23.33
C ARG A 19 7.08 2.95 22.44
N ALA A 20 7.30 4.07 21.75
CA ALA A 20 6.31 4.65 20.84
C ALA A 20 6.05 3.70 19.65
N MET A 21 7.12 3.19 19.04
CA MET A 21 7.01 2.17 17.99
C MET A 21 6.29 0.90 18.47
N ALA A 22 6.53 0.44 19.70
CA ALA A 22 5.83 -0.73 20.26
C ALA A 22 4.31 -0.51 20.37
N VAL A 23 3.89 0.71 20.77
CA VAL A 23 2.47 1.08 20.80
C VAL A 23 1.89 1.12 19.39
N ALA A 24 2.61 1.71 18.43
CA ALA A 24 2.14 1.84 17.05
C ALA A 24 2.03 0.49 16.31
N THR A 25 3.00 -0.41 16.54
CA THR A 25 3.08 -1.71 15.85
C THR A 25 2.36 -2.85 16.58
N GLY A 26 2.05 -2.68 17.87
CA GLY A 26 1.57 -3.76 18.73
C GLY A 26 2.62 -4.81 19.09
N ILE A 27 3.88 -4.63 18.66
CA ILE A 27 4.98 -5.54 19.00
C ILE A 27 5.49 -5.20 20.40
N PRO A 28 5.70 -6.19 21.30
CA PRO A 28 6.25 -5.92 22.63
C PRO A 28 7.58 -5.16 22.57
N GLN A 29 7.72 -4.10 23.39
CA GLN A 29 8.89 -3.21 23.37
C GLN A 29 10.23 -3.96 23.46
N ALA A 30 10.35 -4.97 24.34
CA ALA A 30 11.58 -5.75 24.49
C ALA A 30 11.92 -6.55 23.23
N THR A 31 10.91 -7.07 22.53
CA THR A 31 11.06 -7.74 21.25
C THR A 31 11.53 -6.77 20.17
N LEU A 32 10.88 -5.60 20.08
CA LEU A 32 11.23 -4.57 19.11
C LEU A 32 12.67 -4.07 19.33
N ALA A 33 13.04 -3.79 20.57
CA ALA A 33 14.40 -3.38 20.95
C ALA A 33 15.43 -4.41 20.47
N ARG A 34 15.21 -5.68 20.78
CA ARG A 34 16.10 -6.77 20.37
C ARG A 34 16.22 -6.85 18.84
N HIS A 35 15.10 -6.81 18.13
CA HIS A 35 15.09 -6.90 16.66
C HIS A 35 15.85 -5.75 16.01
N LEU A 36 15.67 -4.51 16.48
CA LEU A 36 16.34 -3.33 15.92
C LEU A 36 17.86 -3.28 16.21
N THR A 37 18.34 -4.03 17.20
CA THR A 37 19.80 -4.18 17.44
C THR A 37 20.46 -5.22 16.54
N GLN A 38 19.69 -6.05 15.83
CA GLN A 38 20.26 -7.10 14.98
C GLN A 38 20.83 -6.51 13.68
N PRO A 39 21.96 -7.05 13.17
CA PRO A 39 22.50 -6.67 11.86
C PRO A 39 21.47 -6.76 10.73
N THR A 40 20.58 -7.74 10.83
CA THR A 40 19.45 -7.94 9.92
C THR A 40 18.19 -8.15 10.76
N PRO A 41 17.40 -7.10 11.02
CA PRO A 41 16.13 -7.25 11.72
C PRO A 41 15.18 -8.20 10.98
N PRO A 42 14.30 -8.93 11.68
CA PRO A 42 13.31 -9.79 11.04
C PRO A 42 12.39 -8.99 10.11
N VAL A 43 12.14 -9.55 8.94
CA VAL A 43 11.38 -8.90 7.86
C VAL A 43 9.96 -8.58 8.31
N GLU A 44 9.35 -9.47 9.07
CA GLU A 44 8.01 -9.31 9.63
C GLU A 44 7.94 -8.07 10.52
N THR A 45 8.97 -7.84 11.34
CA THR A 45 9.04 -6.63 12.19
C THR A 45 9.15 -5.37 11.36
N LEU A 46 9.97 -5.38 10.31
CA LEU A 46 10.13 -4.26 9.39
C LEU A 46 8.83 -3.94 8.64
N ILE A 47 8.08 -4.97 8.22
CA ILE A 47 6.77 -4.83 7.57
C ILE A 47 5.74 -4.24 8.53
N GLU A 48 5.70 -4.67 9.79
CA GLU A 48 4.78 -4.10 10.77
C GLU A 48 5.11 -2.64 11.10
N ILE A 49 6.40 -2.27 11.17
CA ILE A 49 6.82 -0.86 11.28
C ILE A 49 6.35 -0.07 10.04
N ALA A 50 6.59 -0.59 8.83
CA ALA A 50 6.16 0.08 7.60
C ALA A 50 4.64 0.37 7.63
N ARG A 51 3.83 -0.61 8.01
CA ARG A 51 2.37 -0.46 8.11
C ARG A 51 1.97 0.56 9.17
N ALA A 52 2.55 0.49 10.37
CA ALA A 52 2.22 1.38 11.48
C ALA A 52 2.52 2.85 11.18
N TYR A 53 3.54 3.12 10.35
CA TYR A 53 3.93 4.46 9.93
C TYR A 53 3.50 4.80 8.49
N ASN A 54 2.55 4.03 7.94
CA ASN A 54 1.95 4.28 6.61
C ASN A 54 2.95 4.34 5.44
N ALA A 55 4.04 3.58 5.53
CA ALA A 55 4.99 3.34 4.43
C ALA A 55 4.64 2.06 3.65
N ASN A 56 5.19 1.93 2.45
CA ASN A 56 4.98 0.77 1.59
C ASN A 56 5.79 -0.45 2.09
N PRO A 57 5.15 -1.57 2.47
CA PRO A 57 5.87 -2.76 2.94
C PRO A 57 6.75 -3.46 1.89
N VAL A 58 6.60 -3.14 0.59
CA VAL A 58 7.46 -3.65 -0.47
C VAL A 58 8.81 -2.92 -0.48
N GLU A 59 8.82 -1.62 -0.16
CA GLU A 59 10.03 -0.79 -0.18
C GLU A 59 11.08 -1.31 0.80
N VAL A 60 10.66 -1.66 2.02
CA VAL A 60 11.59 -2.17 3.04
C VAL A 60 12.23 -3.50 2.64
N GLN A 61 11.55 -4.32 1.83
CA GLN A 61 12.10 -5.57 1.33
C GLN A 61 13.19 -5.35 0.27
N VAL A 62 13.09 -4.27 -0.51
CA VAL A 62 14.16 -3.84 -1.42
C VAL A 62 15.36 -3.32 -0.63
N ILE A 63 15.13 -2.48 0.38
CA ILE A 63 16.20 -1.93 1.23
C ILE A 63 16.94 -3.05 1.97
N ALA A 64 16.19 -4.04 2.47
CA ALA A 64 16.69 -5.25 3.11
C ALA A 64 17.34 -6.23 2.12
N GLY A 65 17.26 -6.00 0.81
CA GLY A 65 17.88 -6.84 -0.21
C GLY A 65 17.24 -8.22 -0.38
N ILE A 66 16.01 -8.40 0.10
CA ILE A 66 15.24 -9.65 -0.03
C ILE A 66 14.72 -9.80 -1.45
N ILE A 67 14.26 -8.68 -2.01
CA ILE A 67 13.85 -8.56 -3.41
C ILE A 67 14.63 -7.44 -4.07
N THR A 68 14.79 -7.55 -5.38
CA THR A 68 15.34 -6.49 -6.22
C THR A 68 14.27 -5.45 -6.52
N GLU A 69 14.72 -4.24 -6.85
CA GLU A 69 13.86 -3.16 -7.36
C GLU A 69 13.02 -3.62 -8.57
N ALA A 70 13.63 -4.42 -9.47
CA ALA A 70 12.93 -4.98 -10.63
C ALA A 70 11.81 -5.95 -10.24
N GLU A 71 11.99 -6.76 -9.19
CA GLU A 71 10.95 -7.65 -8.68
C GLU A 71 9.81 -6.88 -8.01
N ALA A 72 10.14 -5.85 -7.22
CA ALA A 72 9.15 -4.96 -6.62
C ALA A 72 8.29 -4.26 -7.69
N GLN A 73 8.90 -3.76 -8.76
CA GLN A 73 8.21 -3.11 -9.87
C GLN A 73 7.33 -4.07 -10.69
N ARG A 74 7.71 -5.34 -10.81
CA ARG A 74 6.89 -6.38 -11.44
C ARG A 74 5.69 -6.77 -10.57
N ALA A 75 5.83 -6.76 -9.25
CA ALA A 75 4.73 -7.04 -8.35
C ALA A 75 3.67 -5.91 -8.31
N GLY A 76 4.07 -4.67 -8.62
CA GLY A 76 3.15 -3.54 -8.75
C GLY A 76 2.23 -3.62 -9.97
N SER A 77 1.01 -3.09 -9.88
CA SER A 77 -0.01 -3.09 -10.95
C SER A 77 0.45 -2.49 -12.29
N GLY A 78 1.55 -1.73 -12.30
CA GLY A 78 2.17 -1.20 -13.51
C GLY A 78 2.74 -2.29 -14.44
N SER A 79 3.13 -3.45 -13.93
CA SER A 79 3.54 -4.59 -14.78
C SER A 79 2.37 -5.10 -15.61
N ALA A 80 1.21 -5.32 -14.99
CA ALA A 80 0.04 -5.85 -15.68
C ALA A 80 -0.45 -4.91 -16.80
N ILE A 81 -0.40 -3.58 -16.62
CA ILE A 81 -0.75 -2.62 -17.67
C ILE A 81 0.31 -2.60 -18.78
N ARG A 82 1.61 -2.66 -18.44
CA ARG A 82 2.71 -2.66 -19.44
C ARG A 82 2.78 -3.96 -20.25
N GLU A 83 2.44 -5.08 -19.65
CA GLU A 83 2.45 -6.41 -20.26
C GLU A 83 1.14 -6.75 -20.97
N ALA A 84 0.05 -6.03 -20.66
CA ALA A 84 -1.22 -6.21 -21.35
C ALA A 84 -1.09 -5.85 -22.83
N THR A 85 -1.58 -6.73 -23.69
CA THR A 85 -1.72 -6.43 -25.11
C THR A 85 -2.69 -5.27 -25.31
N THR A 86 -2.51 -4.50 -26.40
CA THR A 86 -3.44 -3.43 -26.79
C THR A 86 -4.90 -3.89 -26.80
N ARG A 87 -5.17 -5.14 -27.23
CA ARG A 87 -6.51 -5.74 -27.23
C ARG A 87 -7.08 -5.89 -25.81
N GLN A 88 -6.27 -6.36 -24.86
CA GLN A 88 -6.70 -6.50 -23.46
C GLN A 88 -7.00 -5.13 -22.84
N LEU A 89 -6.17 -4.12 -23.12
CA LEU A 89 -6.38 -2.74 -22.67
C LEU A 89 -7.69 -2.15 -23.24
N LEU A 90 -7.92 -2.30 -24.55
CA LEU A 90 -9.16 -1.83 -25.20
C LEU A 90 -10.40 -2.53 -24.66
N THR A 91 -10.31 -3.83 -24.37
CA THR A 91 -11.43 -4.61 -23.80
C THR A 91 -11.80 -4.08 -22.41
N GLU A 92 -10.80 -3.83 -21.56
CA GLU A 92 -11.02 -3.31 -20.21
C GLU A 92 -11.55 -1.88 -20.22
N LEU A 93 -11.06 -1.02 -21.13
CA LEU A 93 -11.60 0.34 -21.30
C LEU A 93 -13.08 0.32 -21.72
N LEU A 94 -13.45 -0.53 -22.68
CA LEU A 94 -14.84 -0.65 -23.13
C LEU A 94 -15.77 -1.18 -22.03
N ARG A 95 -15.29 -2.09 -21.19
CA ARG A 95 -16.06 -2.59 -20.02
C ARG A 95 -16.36 -1.45 -19.05
N ARG A 96 -15.36 -0.64 -18.70
CA ARG A 96 -15.52 0.51 -17.79
C ARG A 96 -16.48 1.57 -18.33
N ASP A 97 -16.42 1.84 -19.62
CA ASP A 97 -17.32 2.77 -20.28
C ASP A 97 -18.78 2.33 -20.15
N LYS A 98 -19.07 1.05 -20.44
CA LYS A 98 -20.41 0.47 -20.25
C LYS A 98 -20.90 0.54 -18.80
N GLU A 99 -20.04 0.28 -17.83
CA GLU A 99 -20.38 0.37 -16.41
C GLU A 99 -20.65 1.82 -15.98
N ALA A 100 -19.90 2.79 -16.51
CA ALA A 100 -20.14 4.20 -16.29
C ALA A 100 -21.50 4.63 -16.86
N GLU A 101 -21.84 4.20 -18.08
CA GLU A 101 -23.15 4.46 -18.69
C GLU A 101 -24.29 3.81 -17.91
N GLU A 102 -24.13 2.56 -17.46
CA GLU A 102 -25.17 1.88 -16.66
C GLU A 102 -25.37 2.57 -15.31
N THR A 103 -24.30 3.00 -14.67
CA THR A 103 -24.35 3.79 -13.43
C THR A 103 -25.06 5.12 -13.65
N ALA A 104 -24.79 5.80 -14.78
CA ALA A 104 -25.47 7.03 -15.15
C ALA A 104 -26.97 6.81 -15.41
N ARG A 105 -27.34 5.72 -16.08
CA ARG A 105 -28.75 5.33 -16.33
C ARG A 105 -29.51 4.99 -15.04
N ARG A 106 -28.84 4.43 -14.04
CA ARG A 106 -29.45 4.06 -12.75
C ARG A 106 -29.67 5.22 -11.79
N LYS A 107 -28.96 6.35 -11.94
CA LYS A 107 -29.22 7.54 -11.11
C LYS A 107 -30.56 8.16 -11.56
N PRO A 108 -31.57 8.25 -10.68
CA PRO A 108 -32.79 8.97 -11.04
C PRO A 108 -32.43 10.43 -11.31
N SER A 109 -32.97 10.97 -12.40
CA SER A 109 -32.82 12.40 -12.68
C SER A 109 -33.29 13.16 -11.44
N ARG A 110 -32.52 14.17 -11.03
CA ARG A 110 -32.81 14.99 -9.85
C ARG A 110 -34.18 15.71 -9.93
N GLY A 111 -34.90 15.58 -11.05
CA GLY A 111 -36.23 16.13 -11.30
C GLY A 111 -37.41 15.21 -11.00
N GLU A 112 -37.25 13.90 -10.82
CA GLU A 112 -38.40 12.99 -10.60
C GLU A 112 -38.81 12.81 -9.13
N VAL A 113 -37.96 13.21 -8.17
CA VAL A 113 -38.25 13.06 -6.74
C VAL A 113 -39.24 14.13 -6.26
N GLY A 114 -39.30 15.30 -6.91
CA GLY A 114 -40.21 16.39 -6.57
C GLY A 114 -41.67 16.19 -7.01
N ALA A 115 -41.92 15.34 -8.02
CA ALA A 115 -43.26 15.15 -8.59
C ALA A 115 -44.13 14.12 -7.84
N ARG A 116 -43.56 13.41 -6.85
CA ARG A 116 -44.26 12.38 -6.07
C ARG A 116 -44.64 12.81 -4.64
N LEU A 117 -44.41 14.06 -4.27
CA LEU A 117 -44.77 14.58 -2.94
C LEU A 117 -46.06 15.43 -2.90
N PHE A 118 -46.71 15.64 -4.06
CA PHE A 118 -47.96 16.41 -4.15
C PHE A 118 -49.05 15.67 -4.96
N ARG A 119 -49.29 14.39 -4.63
CA ARG A 119 -50.50 13.70 -5.09
C ARG A 119 -51.11 12.86 -4.00
#